data_AF-A0A7K2L2S8-F1
#
_entry.id   AF-A0A7K2L2S8-F1
#
_cell.length_a   1.000
_cell.length_b   1.000
_cell.length_c   1.000
_cell.angle_alpha   90.00
_cell.angle_beta   90.00
_cell.angle_gamma   90.00
#
_symmetry.space_group_name_H-M   'P 1'
#
loop_
_entity.id
_entity.type
_entity.pdbx_description
1 polymer ?
#
loop_
_entity_poly.entity_id
_entity_poly.type
_entity_poly.pdbx_seq_one_letter_code
_entity_poly.pdbx_strand_id
1 'polypeptide(L)' 'MTTTFDRTDVHPPRVAGLLLAAGGGRRLGGRPKALLTHRGRPLVEYAVGVLRAAGCEVVHVVLGASAGLVRER' A
#
# COMPACT_ATOMS: atom_id res chain seq x y z
N MET A 1 47.28 15.82 8.52
CA MET A 1 45.98 16.28 8.00
C MET A 1 45.22 15.04 7.57
N THR A 2 44.47 14.44 8.51
CA THR A 2 43.78 13.16 8.30
C THR A 2 42.30 13.47 8.18
N THR A 3 41.75 13.33 6.97
CA THR A 3 40.32 13.51 6.73
C THR A 3 39.59 12.29 7.27
N THR A 4 38.95 12.44 8.42
CA THR A 4 38.02 11.44 8.95
C THR A 4 36.75 11.51 8.10
N PHE A 5 36.48 10.46 7.33
CA PHE A 5 35.17 10.27 6.67
C PHE A 5 34.15 10.00 7.76
N ASP A 6 33.34 11.02 8.05
CA ASP A 6 32.21 10.89 8.95
C ASP A 6 31.15 9.99 8.30
N ARG A 7 30.75 8.92 9.00
CA ARG A 7 29.84 7.88 8.51
C ARG A 7 28.39 8.14 8.96
N THR A 8 28.03 9.40 9.16
CA THR A 8 26.86 9.82 9.95
C THR A 8 25.54 9.95 9.19
N ASP A 9 25.49 9.81 7.87
CA ASP A 9 24.23 9.94 7.11
C ASP A 9 23.81 8.66 6.35
N VAL A 10 23.90 7.50 6.99
CA VAL A 10 23.18 6.30 6.51
C VAL A 10 21.74 6.37 6.98
N HIS A 11 20.92 7.14 6.26
CA HIS A 11 19.47 6.95 6.37
C HIS A 11 19.17 5.52 5.89
N PRO A 12 18.43 4.71 6.67
CA PRO A 12 18.00 3.42 6.19
C PRO A 12 17.27 3.60 4.85
N PRO A 13 17.51 2.71 3.86
CA PRO A 13 16.91 2.87 2.55
C PRO A 13 15.39 2.92 2.70
N ARG A 14 14.75 3.95 2.12
CA ARG A 14 13.30 4.09 2.16
C ARG A 14 12.64 2.90 1.47
N VAL A 15 11.73 2.24 2.18
CA VAL A 15 10.98 1.10 1.66
C VAL A 15 9.62 1.56 1.13
N ALA A 16 9.32 1.22 -0.12
CA ALA A 16 8.01 1.46 -0.73
C ALA A 16 7.17 0.17 -0.77
N GLY A 17 5.88 0.29 -0.49
CA GLY A 17 4.88 -0.77 -0.63
C GLY A 17 4.05 -0.58 -1.91
N LEU A 18 3.80 -1.66 -2.63
CA LEU A 18 2.94 -1.68 -3.81
C LEU A 18 1.74 -2.60 -3.58
N LEU A 19 0.55 -2.03 -3.49
CA LEU A 19 -0.69 -2.76 -3.32
C LEU A 19 -1.44 -2.91 -4.65
N LEU A 20 -1.57 -4.14 -5.13
CA LEU A 20 -2.29 -4.45 -6.37
C LEU A 20 -3.79 -4.68 -6.09
N ALA A 21 -4.59 -3.62 -6.17
CA ALA A 21 -6.03 -3.63 -5.90
C ALA A 21 -6.89 -3.50 -7.17
N ALA A 22 -6.33 -3.80 -8.34
CA ALA A 22 -6.95 -3.57 -9.65
C ALA A 22 -7.91 -4.67 -10.14
N GLY A 23 -8.01 -5.78 -9.40
CA GLY A 23 -8.77 -6.96 -9.84
C GLY A 23 -10.29 -6.79 -9.74
N GLY A 24 -11.01 -7.21 -10.77
CA GLY A 24 -12.49 -7.15 -10.84
C GLY A 24 -13.24 -8.20 -10.00
N GLY A 25 -12.58 -8.92 -9.09
CA GLY A 25 -13.29 -9.80 -8.15
C GLY A 25 -14.06 -10.98 -8.79
N ARG A 26 -13.60 -11.53 -9.92
CA ARG A 26 -14.29 -12.61 -10.67
C ARG A 26 -14.75 -13.79 -9.80
N ARG A 27 -13.90 -14.26 -8.88
CA ARG A 27 -14.20 -15.36 -7.94
C ARG A 27 -15.26 -14.99 -6.89
N LEU A 28 -15.59 -13.72 -6.77
CA LEU A 28 -16.58 -13.15 -5.85
C LEU A 28 -17.82 -12.64 -6.62
N GLY A 29 -18.08 -13.18 -7.82
CA GLY A 29 -19.21 -12.77 -8.65
C GLY A 29 -19.08 -11.36 -9.22
N GLY A 30 -17.85 -10.87 -9.43
CA GLY A 30 -17.61 -9.50 -9.93
C GLY A 30 -17.61 -8.42 -8.85
N ARG A 31 -17.83 -8.79 -7.57
CA ARG A 31 -17.80 -7.84 -6.46
C ARG A 31 -16.36 -7.35 -6.22
N PRO A 32 -16.10 -6.02 -6.21
CA PRO A 32 -14.75 -5.49 -6.06
C PRO A 32 -14.15 -5.84 -4.71
N LYS A 33 -13.12 -6.69 -4.71
CA LYS A 33 -12.50 -7.21 -3.47
C LYS A 33 -11.94 -6.07 -2.60
N ALA A 34 -11.42 -5.02 -3.23
CA ALA A 34 -10.87 -3.84 -2.57
C ALA A 34 -11.85 -3.17 -1.59
N LEU A 35 -13.15 -3.23 -1.89
CA LEU A 35 -14.21 -2.57 -1.13
C LEU A 35 -14.90 -3.47 -0.10
N LEU A 36 -14.50 -4.75 0.01
CA LEU A 36 -15.07 -5.63 1.03
C LEU A 36 -14.67 -5.17 2.43
N THR A 37 -15.64 -5.09 3.33
CA THR A 37 -15.35 -4.80 4.73
C THR A 37 -14.56 -5.94 5.37
N HIS A 38 -13.43 -5.60 5.95
CA HIS A 38 -12.58 -6.47 6.75
C HIS A 38 -12.12 -5.72 7.99
N ARG A 39 -12.39 -6.27 9.18
CA ARG A 39 -12.09 -5.62 10.47
C ARG A 39 -12.62 -4.18 10.54
N GLY A 40 -13.86 -3.97 10.10
CA GLY A 40 -14.56 -2.68 10.17
C GLY A 40 -14.20 -1.66 9.09
N ARG A 41 -13.31 -1.99 8.14
CA ARG A 41 -12.89 -1.06 7.08
C ARG A 41 -12.77 -1.74 5.71
N PRO A 42 -12.79 -1.01 4.58
CA PRO A 42 -12.49 -1.58 3.28
C PRO A 42 -11.15 -2.33 3.26
N LEU A 43 -11.13 -3.49 2.59
CA LEU A 43 -9.95 -4.36 2.55
C LEU A 43 -8.72 -3.64 1.99
N VAL A 44 -8.91 -2.72 1.04
CA VAL A 44 -7.82 -1.90 0.48
C VAL A 44 -7.18 -1.02 1.55
N GLU A 45 -7.97 -0.37 2.41
CA GLU A 45 -7.45 0.43 3.50
C GLU A 45 -6.77 -0.41 4.58
N TYR A 46 -7.35 -1.58 4.89
CA TYR A 46 -6.71 -2.52 5.80
C TYR A 46 -5.33 -2.92 5.29
N ALA A 47 -5.21 -3.29 4.01
CA ALA A 47 -3.94 -3.67 3.40
C ALA A 47 -2.91 -2.52 3.36
N VAL A 48 -3.36 -1.28 3.08
CA VAL A 48 -2.51 -0.09 3.21
C VAL A 48 -2.00 0.06 4.65
N GLY A 49 -2.86 -0.12 5.65
CA GLY A 49 -2.49 -0.08 7.06
C GLY A 49 -1.44 -1.14 7.42
N VAL A 50 -1.56 -2.36 6.88
CA VAL A 50 -0.57 -3.42 7.06
C VAL A 50 0.79 -3.03 6.47
N LEU A 51 0.83 -2.49 5.25
CA LEU A 51 2.08 -2.03 4.62
C LEU A 51 2.73 -0.90 5.43
N ARG A 52 1.93 0.04 5.92
CA ARG A 52 2.41 1.14 6.78
C ARG A 52 2.99 0.60 8.09
N ALA A 53 2.30 -0.33 8.75
CA ALA A 53 2.77 -0.95 9.98
C ALA A 53 4.06 -1.79 9.77
N ALA A 54 4.26 -2.31 8.56
CA ALA A 54 5.48 -3.01 8.16
C ALA A 54 6.66 -2.07 7.83
N GLY A 55 6.50 -0.74 7.95
CA GLY A 55 7.56 0.24 7.70
C GLY A 55 7.62 0.76 6.26
N CYS A 56 6.62 0.51 5.41
CA CYS A 56 6.55 1.14 4.10
C CYS A 56 6.19 2.63 4.25
N GLU A 57 7.19 3.51 4.15
CA GLU A 57 7.03 4.97 4.22
C GLU A 57 6.28 5.55 3.02
N VAL A 58 6.35 4.86 1.88
CA VAL A 58 5.60 5.21 0.67
C VAL A 58 4.74 4.02 0.30
N VAL A 59 3.46 4.23 0.05
CA VAL A 59 2.54 3.18 -0.39
C VAL A 59 1.84 3.62 -1.66
N HIS A 60 2.00 2.82 -2.72
CA HIS A 60 1.29 3.01 -3.98
C HIS A 60 0.18 1.97 -4.09
N VAL A 61 -1.03 2.42 -4.42
CA VAL A 61 -2.18 1.54 -4.63
C VAL A 61 -2.54 1.57 -6.12
N VAL A 62 -2.45 0.40 -6.76
CA VAL A 62 -2.83 0.22 -8.16
C VAL A 62 -4.31 -0.12 -8.22
N LEU A 63 -5.09 0.74 -8.88
CA LEU A 63 -6.52 0.58 -9.08
C LEU A 63 -6.82 0.15 -10.53
N GLY A 64 -7.98 -0.48 -10.73
CA GLY A 64 -8.38 -1.07 -12.01
C GLY A 64 -9.89 -1.10 -12.19
N ALA A 65 -10.47 -2.31 -12.30
CA ALA A 65 -11.86 -2.53 -12.72
C ALA A 65 -12.95 -1.73 -11.96
N SER A 66 -12.68 -1.30 -10.72
CA SER A 66 -13.60 -0.47 -9.92
C SER A 66 -12.90 0.76 -9.33
N ALA A 67 -11.94 1.34 -10.06
CA ALA A 67 -11.12 2.46 -9.56
C ALA A 67 -11.93 3.66 -9.08
N GLY A 68 -13.02 4.03 -9.77
CA GLY A 68 -13.91 5.13 -9.35
C GLY A 68 -14.48 4.90 -7.95
N LEU A 69 -15.14 3.77 -7.74
CA LEU A 69 -15.71 3.39 -6.45
C LEU A 69 -14.67 3.30 -5.32
N VAL A 70 -13.43 2.92 -5.65
CA VAL A 70 -12.35 2.87 -4.65
C VAL A 70 -11.82 4.26 -4.30
N ARG A 71 -11.84 5.22 -5.23
CA ARG A 71 -11.41 6.61 -4.97
C ARG A 71 -12.43 7.42 -4.17
N GLU A 72 -13.68 7.02 -4.18
CA GLU A 72 -14.77 7.65 -3.41
C GLU A 72 -14.80 7.23 -1.93
N ARG A 73 -13.92 6.33 -1.51
CA ARG A 73 -13.74 5.89 -0.12
C ARG A 73 -12.49 6.52 0.47
#